data_AF-A0A838HDR9-F1
#
_entry.id   AF-A0A838HDR9-F1
#
_cell.length_a   1.000
_cell.length_b   1.000
_cell.length_c   1.000
_cell.angle_alpha   90.00
_cell.angle_beta   90.00
_cell.angle_gamma   90.00
#
_symmetry.space_group_name_H-M   'P 1'
#
loop_
_entity.id
_entity.type
_entity.pdbx_description
1 polymer ?
#
loop_
_entity_poly.entity_id
_entity_poly.type
_entity_poly.pdbx_seq_one_letter_code
_entity_poly.pdbx_strand_id
1 'polypeptide(L)'
;MGSLFTTLLLAIALTDLRTYLIPDELSIGGALLGLLVSLLPGGLTPLHSLVGAVVGGGLLYAVAWLGALVFRKEAMGGGDIKMMAMVGAFVGWQGVFLTLFIGSLLGSLIFGPISLVRRLRSSVPAEPPLEPVTIPAAAVSPHQTGNPPPGNAATSAAPDLAEEASGAGEEVDRALVPFGLFLAPAAALTYYLADELIRGYLRLVGLEG
;
A
#
# COMPACT_ATOMS: atom_id res chain seq x y z
N MET A 1 -4.46 -14.66 24.83
CA MET A 1 -4.69 -13.39 24.13
C MET A 1 -3.69 -13.16 23.00
N GLY A 2 -2.37 -13.22 23.24
CA GLY A 2 -1.38 -12.93 22.20
C GLY A 2 -1.40 -13.84 20.96
N SER A 3 -1.63 -15.15 21.12
CA SER A 3 -1.73 -16.07 19.98
C SER A 3 -2.93 -15.77 19.06
N LEU A 4 -4.08 -15.40 19.63
CA LEU A 4 -5.27 -15.00 18.86
C LEU A 4 -5.02 -13.72 18.07
N PHE A 5 -4.49 -12.68 18.74
CA PHE A 5 -4.16 -11.40 18.11
C PHE A 5 -3.16 -11.56 16.96
N THR A 6 -2.11 -12.34 17.18
CA THR A 6 -1.08 -12.60 16.15
C THR A 6 -1.60 -13.41 14.99
N THR A 7 -2.49 -14.38 15.23
CA THR A 7 -3.13 -15.16 14.16
C THR A 7 -4.05 -14.27 13.32
N LEU A 8 -4.76 -13.34 13.95
CA LEU A 8 -5.62 -12.36 13.29
C LEU A 8 -4.80 -11.37 12.45
N LEU A 9 -3.71 -10.83 13.00
CA LEU A 9 -2.76 -9.97 12.29
C LEU A 9 -2.10 -10.70 11.12
N LEU A 10 -1.71 -11.96 11.32
CA LEU A 10 -1.13 -12.79 10.27
C LEU A 10 -2.14 -13.05 9.15
N ALA A 11 -3.39 -13.36 9.48
CA ALA A 11 -4.46 -13.52 8.50
C ALA A 11 -4.66 -12.24 7.69
N ILE A 12 -4.75 -11.08 8.36
CA ILE A 12 -4.89 -9.77 7.70
C ILE A 12 -3.68 -9.47 6.81
N ALA A 13 -2.45 -9.69 7.29
CA ALA A 13 -1.24 -9.47 6.51
C ALA A 13 -1.13 -10.39 5.28
N LEU A 14 -1.54 -11.66 5.42
CA LEU A 14 -1.54 -12.61 4.31
C LEU A 14 -2.64 -12.29 3.27
N THR A 15 -3.80 -11.81 3.72
CA THR A 15 -4.87 -11.35 2.82
C THR A 15 -4.48 -10.04 2.13
N ASP A 16 -3.90 -9.09 2.85
CA ASP A 16 -3.38 -7.84 2.33
C ASP A 16 -2.32 -8.10 1.23
N LEU A 17 -1.40 -9.05 1.48
CA LEU A 17 -0.37 -9.45 0.52
C LEU A 17 -0.92 -10.12 -0.75
N ARG A 18 -2.09 -10.78 -0.66
CA ARG A 18 -2.69 -11.48 -1.81
C ARG A 18 -3.63 -10.63 -2.65
N THR A 19 -4.36 -9.70 -2.03
CA THR A 19 -5.50 -9.05 -2.68
C THR A 19 -5.43 -7.53 -2.65
N TYR A 20 -4.45 -6.93 -1.95
CA TYR A 20 -4.34 -5.47 -1.77
C TYR A 20 -5.62 -4.83 -1.19
N LEU A 21 -6.49 -5.63 -0.58
CA LEU A 21 -7.77 -5.23 -0.04
C LEU A 21 -7.90 -5.85 1.35
N ILE A 22 -7.96 -4.99 2.37
CA ILE A 22 -8.20 -5.42 3.75
C ILE A 22 -9.70 -5.70 3.88
N PRO A 23 -10.12 -6.94 4.19
CA PRO A 23 -11.53 -7.25 4.39
C PRO A 23 -12.07 -6.48 5.58
N ASP A 24 -13.12 -5.71 5.34
CA ASP A 24 -13.78 -4.91 6.37
C ASP A 24 -14.30 -5.80 7.50
N GLU A 25 -14.74 -7.02 7.17
CA GLU A 25 -15.26 -7.99 8.12
C GLU A 25 -14.20 -8.45 9.13
N LEU A 26 -12.94 -8.60 8.69
CA LEU A 26 -11.84 -8.99 9.57
C LEU A 26 -11.38 -7.84 10.46
N SER A 27 -11.33 -6.63 9.93
CA SER A 27 -10.90 -5.46 10.72
C SER A 27 -11.96 -5.05 11.74
N ILE A 28 -13.23 -4.96 11.32
CA ILE A 28 -14.34 -4.58 12.21
C ILE A 28 -14.66 -5.73 13.18
N GLY A 29 -14.71 -6.97 12.68
CA GLY A 29 -14.89 -8.17 13.51
C GLY A 29 -13.74 -8.34 14.51
N GLY A 30 -12.51 -8.05 14.09
CA GLY A 30 -11.34 -8.01 14.96
C GLY A 30 -11.45 -6.95 16.05
N ALA A 31 -11.85 -5.72 15.71
CA ALA A 31 -12.00 -4.64 16.69
C ALA A 31 -13.07 -4.99 17.74
N LEU A 32 -14.18 -5.56 17.29
CA LEU A 32 -15.24 -6.08 18.17
C LEU A 32 -14.74 -7.23 19.05
N LEU A 33 -13.96 -8.16 18.49
CA LEU A 33 -13.33 -9.23 19.26
C LEU A 33 -12.34 -8.68 20.30
N GLY A 34 -11.56 -7.65 19.97
CA GLY A 34 -10.66 -6.99 20.91
C GLY A 34 -11.41 -6.37 22.09
N LEU A 35 -12.54 -5.71 21.80
CA LEU A 35 -13.46 -5.20 22.82
C LEU A 35 -14.10 -6.34 23.65
N LEU A 36 -14.55 -7.43 23.03
CA LEU A 36 -15.10 -8.57 23.77
C LEU A 36 -14.05 -9.23 24.67
N VAL A 37 -12.83 -9.38 24.18
CA VAL A 37 -11.70 -9.93 24.94
C VAL A 37 -11.33 -9.02 26.11
N SER A 38 -11.50 -7.69 25.98
CA SER A 38 -11.29 -6.72 27.07
C SER A 38 -12.25 -6.90 28.26
N LEU A 39 -13.39 -7.56 28.04
CA LEU A 39 -14.36 -7.87 29.11
C LEU A 39 -13.95 -9.10 29.93
N LEU A 40 -12.99 -9.90 29.46
CA LEU A 40 -12.51 -11.08 30.19
C LEU A 40 -11.45 -10.68 31.24
N PRO A 41 -11.46 -11.32 32.42
CA PRO A 41 -10.44 -11.09 33.45
C PRO A 41 -9.05 -11.44 32.93
N GLY A 42 -8.12 -10.49 33.02
CA GLY A 42 -6.75 -10.58 32.48
C GLY A 42 -6.53 -9.87 31.13
N GLY A 43 -7.54 -9.22 30.57
CA GLY A 43 -7.42 -8.33 29.40
C GLY A 43 -7.22 -6.84 29.77
N LEU A 44 -7.03 -5.99 28.74
CA LEU A 44 -7.08 -4.54 28.90
C LEU A 44 -8.47 -4.12 29.43
N THR A 45 -8.53 -3.04 30.21
CA THR A 45 -9.83 -2.48 30.62
C THR A 45 -10.65 -2.09 29.37
N PRO A 46 -11.98 -2.35 29.32
CA PRO A 46 -12.79 -2.03 28.14
C PRO A 46 -12.70 -0.57 27.69
N LEU A 47 -12.56 0.36 28.64
CA LEU A 47 -12.33 1.77 28.35
C LEU A 47 -11.00 1.98 27.61
N HIS A 48 -9.91 1.34 28.04
CA HIS A 48 -8.61 1.44 27.36
C HIS A 48 -8.63 0.81 25.96
N SER A 49 -9.36 -0.29 25.79
CA SER A 49 -9.58 -0.93 24.48
C SER A 49 -10.35 0.01 23.55
N LEU A 50 -11.47 0.59 24.02
CA LEU A 50 -12.26 1.54 23.24
C LEU A 50 -11.47 2.80 22.88
N VAL A 51 -10.78 3.41 23.85
CA VAL A 51 -9.92 4.57 23.62
C VAL A 51 -8.81 4.22 22.65
N GLY A 52 -8.20 3.05 22.79
CA GLY A 52 -7.20 2.55 21.84
C GLY A 52 -7.75 2.44 20.43
N ALA A 53 -8.94 1.88 20.24
CA ALA A 53 -9.56 1.76 18.93
C ALA A 53 -9.87 3.12 18.29
N VAL A 54 -10.44 4.05 19.08
CA VAL A 54 -10.77 5.41 18.62
C VAL A 54 -9.50 6.20 18.30
N VAL A 55 -8.48 6.14 19.16
CA VAL A 55 -7.20 6.83 18.94
C VAL A 55 -6.46 6.23 17.74
N GLY A 56 -6.42 4.90 17.62
CA GLY A 56 -5.79 4.21 16.50
C GLY A 56 -6.41 4.55 15.16
N GLY A 57 -7.72 4.35 15.03
CA GLY A 57 -8.44 4.69 13.79
C GLY A 57 -8.47 6.19 13.53
N GLY A 58 -8.73 7.00 14.56
CA GLY A 58 -8.82 8.46 14.45
C GLY A 58 -7.51 9.11 14.03
N LEU A 59 -6.38 8.63 14.53
CA LEU A 59 -5.06 9.18 14.18
C LEU A 59 -4.72 8.91 12.72
N LEU A 60 -4.97 7.68 12.24
CA LEU A 60 -4.72 7.34 10.83
C LEU A 60 -5.71 8.00 9.88
N TYR A 61 -6.97 8.15 10.29
CA TYR A 61 -7.93 8.95 9.56
C TYR A 61 -7.49 10.41 9.44
N ALA A 62 -6.99 11.01 10.52
CA ALA A 62 -6.47 12.38 10.51
C ALA A 62 -5.27 12.52 9.57
N VAL A 63 -4.34 11.56 9.56
CA VAL A 63 -3.19 11.54 8.64
C VAL A 63 -3.67 11.38 7.19
N ALA A 64 -4.62 10.49 6.92
CA ALA A 64 -5.19 10.29 5.59
C ALA A 64 -5.87 11.57 5.08
N TRP A 65 -6.66 12.22 5.92
CA TRP A 65 -7.36 13.47 5.60
C TRP A 65 -6.39 14.62 5.35
N LEU A 66 -5.41 14.81 6.23
CA LEU A 66 -4.40 15.85 6.08
C LEU A 66 -3.52 15.60 4.84
N GLY A 67 -3.16 14.35 4.58
CA GLY A 67 -2.44 13.94 3.38
C GLY A 67 -3.24 14.19 2.11
N ALA A 68 -4.54 13.89 2.12
CA ALA A 68 -5.42 14.20 1.00
C ALA A 68 -5.49 15.70 0.71
N LEU A 69 -5.53 16.54 1.75
CA LEU A 69 -5.54 18.00 1.60
C LEU A 69 -4.22 18.54 1.02
N VAL A 70 -3.07 18.03 1.49
CA VAL A 70 -1.74 18.50 1.09
C VAL A 70 -1.32 17.98 -0.28
N PHE A 71 -1.47 16.66 -0.51
CA PHE A 71 -0.99 16.00 -1.72
C PHE A 71 -2.04 15.93 -2.83
N ARG A 72 -3.29 16.36 -2.55
CA ARG A 72 -4.46 16.26 -3.44
C ARG A 72 -4.67 14.84 -4.01
N LYS A 73 -4.21 13.84 -3.26
CA LYS A 73 -4.25 12.43 -3.59
C LYS A 73 -4.51 11.65 -2.32
N GLU A 74 -5.19 10.52 -2.43
CA GLU A 74 -5.37 9.60 -1.30
C GLU A 74 -4.00 9.18 -0.75
N ALA A 75 -3.73 9.62 0.47
CA ALA A 75 -2.43 9.41 1.11
C ALA A 75 -2.33 8.01 1.76
N MET A 76 -3.47 7.40 2.10
CA MET A 76 -3.53 6.16 2.87
C MET A 76 -4.85 5.42 2.60
N GLY A 77 -4.80 4.08 2.57
CA GLY A 77 -5.95 3.25 2.29
C GLY A 77 -6.93 3.19 3.47
N GLY A 78 -8.24 3.15 3.17
CA GLY A 78 -9.28 3.04 4.21
C GLY A 78 -9.19 1.76 5.05
N GLY A 79 -8.59 0.70 4.49
CA GLY A 79 -8.32 -0.54 5.21
C GLY A 79 -7.32 -0.36 6.35
N ASP A 80 -6.25 0.43 6.14
CA ASP A 80 -5.21 0.66 7.16
C ASP A 80 -5.79 1.37 8.40
N ILE A 81 -6.75 2.28 8.18
CA ILE A 81 -7.47 2.99 9.25
C ILE A 81 -8.27 2.01 10.12
N LYS A 82 -9.02 1.10 9.49
CA LYS A 82 -9.85 0.10 10.20
C LYS A 82 -8.97 -0.92 10.92
N MET A 83 -7.90 -1.37 10.27
CA MET A 83 -6.92 -2.26 10.88
C MET A 83 -6.29 -1.62 12.11
N MET A 84 -5.96 -0.33 12.06
CA MET A 84 -5.39 0.37 13.22
C MET A 84 -6.38 0.56 14.36
N ALA A 85 -7.67 0.74 14.06
CA ALA A 85 -8.72 0.72 15.08
C ALA A 85 -8.78 -0.66 15.77
N MET A 86 -8.69 -1.75 15.00
CA MET A 86 -8.59 -3.10 15.56
C MET A 86 -7.34 -3.25 16.45
N VAL A 87 -6.16 -2.89 15.94
CA VAL A 87 -4.90 -2.96 16.71
C VAL A 87 -5.03 -2.16 18.01
N GLY A 88 -5.59 -0.95 17.94
CA GLY A 88 -5.84 -0.12 19.11
C GLY A 88 -6.75 -0.79 20.14
N ALA A 89 -7.74 -1.58 19.72
CA ALA A 89 -8.58 -2.35 20.64
C ALA A 89 -7.79 -3.40 21.44
N PHE A 90 -6.75 -3.99 20.86
CA PHE A 90 -5.97 -5.06 21.50
C PHE A 90 -4.74 -4.57 22.28
N VAL A 91 -4.10 -3.48 21.81
CA VAL A 91 -2.86 -2.97 22.42
C VAL A 91 -3.10 -1.70 23.24
N GLY A 92 -4.28 -1.09 23.13
CA GLY A 92 -4.62 0.17 23.79
C GLY A 92 -3.94 1.39 23.13
N TRP A 93 -4.27 2.58 23.63
CA TRP A 93 -3.84 3.85 23.04
C TRP A 93 -2.32 4.11 23.10
N GLN A 94 -1.63 3.57 24.11
CA GLN A 94 -0.16 3.66 24.20
C GLN A 94 0.52 2.79 23.13
N GLY A 95 -0.01 1.58 22.93
CA GLY A 95 0.46 0.66 21.90
C GLY A 95 0.24 1.19 20.48
N VAL A 96 -0.83 1.98 20.26
CA VAL A 96 -1.08 2.64 18.98
C VAL A 96 0.12 3.48 18.54
N PHE A 97 0.64 4.34 19.42
CA PHE A 97 1.78 5.20 19.07
C PHE A 97 3.04 4.40 18.77
N LEU A 98 3.34 3.39 19.58
CA LEU A 98 4.51 2.54 19.38
C LEU A 98 4.40 1.73 18.08
N THR A 99 3.22 1.22 17.78
CA THR A 99 2.93 0.50 16.52
C THR A 99 3.15 1.40 15.31
N LEU A 100 2.66 2.64 15.34
CA LEU A 100 2.85 3.59 14.24
C LEU A 100 4.29 3.99 14.06
N PHE A 101 5.01 4.20 15.16
CA PHE A 101 6.43 4.50 15.12
C PHE A 101 7.20 3.36 14.44
N ILE A 102 7.05 2.13 14.92
CA ILE A 102 7.71 0.94 14.37
C ILE A 102 7.29 0.70 12.91
N GLY A 103 5.99 0.80 12.61
CA GLY A 103 5.46 0.61 11.26
C GLY A 103 6.01 1.62 10.26
N SER A 104 6.06 2.91 10.64
CA SER A 104 6.67 3.96 9.82
C SER A 104 8.18 3.76 9.63
N LEU A 105 8.88 3.29 10.68
CA LEU A 105 10.31 3.03 10.61
C LEU A 105 10.61 1.87 9.66
N LEU A 106 9.85 0.77 9.75
CA LEU A 106 9.94 -0.37 8.82
C LEU A 106 9.64 0.07 7.38
N GLY A 107 8.53 0.80 7.17
CA GLY A 107 8.15 1.31 5.86
C GLY A 107 9.20 2.24 5.26
N SER A 108 9.74 3.17 6.05
CA SER A 108 10.79 4.09 5.59
C SER A 108 12.10 3.38 5.30
N LEU A 109 12.48 2.37 6.09
CA LEU A 109 13.73 1.64 5.89
C LEU A 109 13.71 0.79 4.62
N ILE A 110 12.55 0.24 4.27
CA ILE A 110 12.37 -0.59 3.07
C ILE A 110 12.12 0.31 1.84
N PHE A 111 11.19 1.25 1.93
CA PHE A 111 10.73 2.05 0.79
C PHE A 111 11.59 3.28 0.51
N GLY A 112 12.27 3.83 1.52
CA GLY A 112 13.18 4.97 1.39
C GLY A 112 14.30 4.74 0.37
N PRO A 113 15.09 3.65 0.48
CA PRO A 113 16.13 3.32 -0.49
C PRO A 113 15.57 3.07 -1.90
N ILE A 114 14.43 2.38 -2.01
CA ILE A 114 13.78 2.09 -3.29
C ILE A 114 13.34 3.38 -3.99
N SER A 115 12.70 4.29 -3.25
CA SER A 115 12.25 5.59 -3.75
C SER A 115 13.44 6.44 -4.22
N LEU A 116 14.54 6.43 -3.47
CA LEU A 116 15.77 7.15 -3.81
C LEU A 116 16.40 6.60 -5.10
N VAL A 117 16.55 5.27 -5.22
CA VAL A 117 17.10 4.62 -6.42
C VAL A 117 16.22 4.87 -7.64
N ARG A 118 14.89 4.86 -7.49
CA ARG A 118 13.96 5.18 -8.59
C ARG A 118 14.13 6.62 -9.07
N ARG A 119 14.23 7.60 -8.16
CA ARG A 119 14.49 9.01 -8.51
C ARG A 119 15.79 9.20 -9.29
N LEU A 120 16.84 8.47 -8.90
CA LEU A 120 18.14 8.51 -9.58
C LEU A 120 18.06 7.93 -11.00
N ARG A 121 17.30 6.85 -11.21
CA ARG A 121 17.11 6.24 -12.55
C ARG A 121 16.23 7.08 -13.49
N SER A 122 15.21 7.76 -12.97
CA SER A 122 14.34 8.65 -13.77
C SER A 122 15.02 9.96 -14.20
N SER A 123 16.26 10.21 -13.76
CA SER A 123 17.06 11.38 -14.16
C SER A 123 17.92 11.13 -15.41
N VAL A 124 17.88 9.93 -16.00
CA VAL A 124 18.54 9.64 -17.28
C VAL A 124 17.63 10.18 -18.40
N PRO A 125 18.06 11.21 -19.17
CA PRO A 125 17.24 11.76 -20.25
C PRO A 125 16.91 10.67 -21.26
N ALA A 126 15.65 10.61 -21.69
CA ALA A 126 15.24 9.79 -22.82
C ALA A 126 16.09 10.18 -24.03
N GLU A 127 16.73 9.18 -24.66
CA GLU A 127 17.45 9.39 -25.91
C GLU A 127 16.45 9.97 -26.93
N PRO A 128 16.77 11.10 -27.59
CA PRO A 128 15.84 11.71 -28.53
C PRO A 128 15.50 10.69 -29.63
N PRO A 129 14.23 10.62 -30.08
CA PRO A 129 13.84 9.76 -31.19
C PRO A 129 14.79 10.01 -32.36
N LEU A 130 15.40 8.94 -32.89
CA LEU A 130 16.21 9.04 -34.09
C LEU A 130 15.30 9.60 -35.19
N GLU A 131 15.52 10.86 -35.57
CA GLU A 131 14.78 11.43 -36.68
C GLU A 131 14.97 10.51 -37.89
N PRO A 132 13.88 10.09 -38.57
CA PRO A 132 14.02 9.25 -39.75
C PRO A 132 14.89 10.02 -40.74
N VAL A 133 16.05 9.44 -41.05
CA VAL A 133 16.97 9.98 -42.07
C VAL A 133 16.17 10.15 -43.34
N THR A 134 15.74 11.37 -43.64
CA THR A 134 15.09 11.70 -44.90
C THR A 134 16.16 11.62 -45.97
N ILE A 135 16.28 10.47 -46.61
CA ILE A 135 17.08 10.35 -47.84
C ILE A 135 16.35 11.18 -48.89
N PRO A 136 16.95 12.25 -49.43
CA PRO A 136 16.29 13.06 -50.46
C PRO A 136 15.97 12.19 -51.67
N ALA A 137 14.72 12.24 -52.12
CA ALA A 137 14.18 11.49 -53.26
C ALA A 137 14.94 11.72 -54.59
N ALA A 138 15.84 12.71 -54.63
CA ALA A 138 16.73 12.97 -55.76
C ALA A 138 17.79 11.87 -56.01
N ALA A 139 17.97 10.92 -55.08
CA ALA A 139 18.91 9.80 -55.25
C ALA A 139 18.32 8.56 -55.93
N VAL A 140 17.01 8.54 -56.24
CA VAL A 140 16.36 7.42 -56.94
C VAL A 140 16.16 7.77 -58.41
N SER A 141 17.18 7.50 -59.22
CA SER A 141 17.07 7.54 -60.69
C SER A 141 16.08 6.48 -61.18
N PRO A 142 15.17 6.80 -62.12
CA PRO A 142 14.21 5.83 -62.64
C PRO A 142 14.89 4.94 -63.70
N HIS A 143 15.35 3.76 -63.30
CA HIS A 143 15.67 2.69 -64.25
C HIS A 143 14.48 1.72 -64.32
N GLN A 144 13.91 1.60 -65.52
CA GLN A 144 12.77 0.76 -65.89
C GLN A 144 12.97 -0.72 -65.52
N THR A 145 11.89 -1.43 -65.13
CA THR A 145 11.54 -2.76 -65.69
C THR A 145 10.18 -3.26 -65.16
N GLY A 146 9.31 -3.70 -66.08
CA GLY A 146 8.40 -4.82 -65.86
C GLY A 146 6.95 -4.52 -65.47
N ASN A 147 6.03 -4.74 -66.41
CA ASN A 147 4.57 -4.72 -66.24
C ASN A 147 4.10 -5.71 -65.13
N PRO A 148 3.16 -5.36 -64.23
CA PRO A 148 2.58 -6.33 -63.31
C PRO A 148 1.47 -7.18 -63.97
N PRO A 149 1.31 -8.47 -63.59
CA PRO A 149 0.25 -9.35 -64.11
C PRO A 149 -1.15 -8.98 -63.56
N PRO A 150 -2.25 -9.25 -64.31
CA PRO A 150 -3.60 -9.02 -63.83
C PRO A 150 -4.19 -10.28 -63.19
N GLY A 151 -4.84 -10.13 -62.04
CA GLY A 151 -5.61 -11.17 -61.35
C GLY A 151 -5.82 -10.74 -59.91
N ASN A 152 -7.00 -10.21 -59.57
CA ASN A 152 -8.07 -10.91 -58.84
C ASN A 152 -7.56 -11.62 -57.56
N ALA A 153 -8.20 -11.55 -56.41
CA ALA A 153 -9.60 -11.38 -56.12
C ALA A 153 -9.74 -10.78 -54.71
N ALA A 154 -10.96 -10.28 -54.46
CA ALA A 154 -11.44 -9.84 -53.18
C ALA A 154 -11.07 -10.78 -52.01
N THR A 155 -10.79 -10.19 -50.85
CA THR A 155 -11.35 -10.69 -49.60
C THR A 155 -11.45 -9.53 -48.63
N SER A 156 -12.70 -9.13 -48.44
CA SER A 156 -13.19 -8.42 -47.27
C SER A 156 -12.85 -9.23 -46.02
N ALA A 157 -12.04 -8.67 -45.13
CA ALA A 157 -11.98 -9.12 -43.75
C ALA A 157 -11.56 -7.95 -42.85
N ALA A 158 -12.54 -7.49 -42.07
CA ALA A 158 -12.46 -6.74 -40.82
C ALA A 158 -11.76 -5.35 -40.80
N PRO A 159 -12.52 -4.33 -40.36
CA PRO A 159 -11.99 -3.38 -39.40
C PRO A 159 -12.81 -3.41 -38.10
N ASP A 160 -13.07 -4.61 -37.54
CA ASP A 160 -13.52 -4.76 -36.15
C ASP A 160 -12.36 -4.65 -35.14
N LEU A 161 -11.14 -4.33 -35.60
CA LEU A 161 -9.96 -4.18 -34.75
C LEU A 161 -9.66 -2.71 -34.40
N ALA A 162 -10.54 -1.78 -34.76
CA ALA A 162 -10.35 -0.34 -34.49
C ALA A 162 -11.14 0.19 -33.28
N GLU A 163 -12.05 -0.59 -32.68
CA GLU A 163 -12.77 -0.19 -31.46
C GLU A 163 -12.20 -0.79 -30.16
N GLU A 164 -11.40 -1.85 -30.21
CA GLU A 164 -10.77 -2.42 -29.01
C GLU A 164 -9.50 -1.68 -28.54
N ALA A 165 -9.00 -0.72 -29.32
CA ALA A 165 -7.79 0.04 -28.98
C ALA A 165 -8.07 1.38 -28.27
N SER A 166 -9.31 1.65 -27.86
CA SER A 166 -9.69 2.89 -27.14
C SER A 166 -10.03 2.69 -25.64
N GLY A 167 -9.86 1.48 -25.10
CA GLY A 167 -10.12 1.18 -23.68
C GLY A 167 -8.89 0.78 -22.86
N ALA A 168 -7.72 0.58 -23.48
CA ALA A 168 -6.57 -0.06 -22.85
C ALA A 168 -5.43 0.91 -22.48
N GLY A 169 -5.76 2.16 -22.14
CA GLY A 169 -4.78 3.22 -21.90
C GLY A 169 -4.85 3.92 -20.54
N GLU A 170 -5.85 3.63 -19.69
CA GLU A 170 -6.11 4.46 -18.50
C GLU A 170 -6.55 3.67 -17.25
N GLU A 171 -6.01 2.47 -17.05
CA GLU A 171 -6.05 1.76 -15.76
C GLU A 171 -4.65 1.28 -15.37
N VAL A 172 -3.69 2.21 -15.35
CA VAL A 172 -2.46 2.05 -14.57
C VAL A 172 -2.42 3.19 -13.57
N ASP A 173 -3.39 3.25 -12.67
CA ASP A 173 -3.37 4.24 -11.61
C ASP A 173 -3.43 3.56 -10.23
N ARG A 174 -2.30 3.72 -9.54
CA ARG A 174 -2.10 3.67 -8.09
C ARG A 174 -2.21 2.30 -7.45
N ALA A 175 -1.12 1.54 -7.55
CA ALA A 175 -0.70 0.70 -6.42
C ALA A 175 -0.40 1.61 -5.22
N LEU A 176 -1.46 2.06 -4.54
CA LEU A 176 -1.40 2.65 -3.21
C LEU A 176 -0.78 1.56 -2.33
N VAL A 177 0.48 1.75 -1.94
CA VAL A 177 1.21 0.73 -1.17
C VAL A 177 0.46 0.57 0.16
N PRO A 178 -0.11 -0.60 0.46
CA PRO A 178 -0.88 -0.79 1.68
C PRO A 178 0.10 -0.65 2.84
N PHE A 179 -0.10 0.39 3.66
CA PHE A 179 0.75 0.62 4.81
C PHE A 179 0.56 -0.50 5.85
N GLY A 180 -0.58 -1.19 5.79
CA GLY A 180 -0.93 -2.42 6.49
C GLY A 180 0.17 -3.47 6.52
N LEU A 181 0.91 -3.67 5.42
CA LEU A 181 2.01 -4.64 5.34
C LEU A 181 3.11 -4.38 6.37
N PHE A 182 3.40 -3.11 6.65
CA PHE A 182 4.39 -2.73 7.67
C PHE A 182 3.75 -2.59 9.05
N LEU A 183 2.47 -2.22 9.09
CA LEU A 183 1.73 -2.00 10.31
C LEU A 183 1.42 -3.31 11.06
N ALA A 184 1.16 -4.40 10.34
CA ALA A 184 0.82 -5.70 10.94
C ALA A 184 1.98 -6.32 11.74
N PRO A 185 3.21 -6.46 11.20
CA PRO A 185 4.35 -6.92 11.98
C PRO A 185 4.73 -5.94 13.09
N ALA A 186 4.56 -4.63 12.87
CA ALA A 186 4.77 -3.63 13.91
C ALA A 186 3.78 -3.78 15.08
N ALA A 187 2.51 -4.07 14.79
CA ALA A 187 1.47 -4.32 15.79
C ALA A 187 1.76 -5.60 16.59
N ALA A 188 2.18 -6.68 15.91
CA ALA A 188 2.59 -7.91 16.57
C ALA A 188 3.80 -7.67 17.49
N LEU A 189 4.84 -6.98 16.99
CA LEU A 189 6.01 -6.64 17.78
C LEU A 189 5.62 -5.79 18.99
N THR A 190 4.77 -4.78 18.80
CA THR A 190 4.28 -3.94 19.89
C THR A 190 3.55 -4.77 20.94
N TYR A 191 2.66 -5.67 20.54
CA TYR A 191 1.91 -6.50 21.48
C TYR A 191 2.82 -7.38 22.36
N TYR A 192 3.92 -7.90 21.80
CA TYR A 192 4.84 -8.78 22.55
C TYR A 192 5.97 -8.05 23.28
N LEU A 193 6.47 -6.94 22.73
CA LEU A 193 7.64 -6.23 23.25
C LEU A 193 7.29 -4.98 24.05
N ALA A 194 6.07 -4.44 23.97
CA ALA A 194 5.73 -3.16 24.62
C ALA A 194 6.02 -3.17 26.12
N ASP A 195 5.64 -4.23 26.84
CA ASP A 195 5.87 -4.29 28.28
C ASP A 195 7.36 -4.37 28.63
N GLU A 196 8.20 -5.02 27.81
CA GLU A 196 9.65 -5.03 28.00
C GLU A 196 10.28 -3.68 27.64
N LEU A 197 9.79 -3.03 26.59
CA LEU A 197 10.31 -1.74 26.13
C LEU A 197 9.98 -0.63 27.12
N ILE A 198 8.74 -0.60 27.61
CA ILE A 198 8.26 0.41 28.58
C ILE A 198 8.98 0.22 29.91
N ARG A 199 9.04 -1.01 30.44
CA ARG A 199 9.80 -1.30 31.68
C ARG A 199 11.29 -1.04 31.50
N GLY A 200 11.87 -1.40 30.35
CA GLY A 200 13.25 -1.08 30.02
C GLY A 200 13.54 0.42 30.03
N TYR A 201 12.66 1.22 29.42
CA TYR A 201 12.75 2.68 29.45
C TYR A 201 12.60 3.23 30.86
N LEU A 202 11.61 2.78 31.63
CA LEU A 202 11.38 3.27 32.99
C LEU A 202 12.54 2.89 33.94
N ARG A 203 13.15 1.71 33.78
CA ARG A 203 14.41 1.35 34.45
C ARG A 203 15.56 2.26 34.05
N LEU A 204 15.70 2.55 32.75
CA LEU A 204 16.77 3.43 32.26
C LEU A 204 16.63 4.86 32.80
N VAL A 205 15.40 5.36 32.93
CA VAL A 205 15.09 6.68 33.48
C VAL A 205 15.07 6.68 35.02
N GLY A 206 15.24 5.52 35.66
CA GLY A 206 15.33 5.39 37.12
C GLY A 206 14.00 5.62 37.84
N LEU A 207 12.87 5.42 37.17
CA LEU A 207 11.52 5.62 37.71
C LEU A 207 10.86 4.31 38.17
N GLU A 208 11.49 3.16 37.93
CA GLU A 208 11.12 1.87 38.54
C GLU A 208 12.08 1.54 39.68
N GLY A 209 11.55 1.48 40.90
CA GLY A 209 12.18 0.92 42.10
C GLY A 209 11.43 -0.32 42.56
#